data_AF-A0AA38LNF7-F1
#
_entry.id   AF-A0AA38LNF7-F1
#
_cell.length_a   1.000
_cell.length_b   1.000
_cell.length_c   1.000
_cell.angle_alpha   90.00
_cell.angle_beta   90.00
_cell.angle_gamma   90.00
#
_symmetry.space_group_name_H-M   'P 1'
#
loop_
_entity.id
_entity.type
_entity.pdbx_description
1 polymer ?
#
loop_
_entity_poly.entity_id
_entity_poly.type
_entity_poly.pdbx_seq_one_letter_code
_entity_poly.pdbx_strand_id
1 'polypeptide(L)'
;AHLSVRDVDFTGNLEKPNAVEVEQLAKATFRKSDFHGVLITINFAFVQSEEHRPNSKCYSSSNDDYEVKIPFIDLDKSSPQEVEHASKNWGFFHVINHGLPYHVLRRLESAAADFFSLLMEEKRKISRDAQTPLGYFDMELTKNVRDWKEVFDFMPRGTIQMPTSMDPNDLETETFTNQWPSRNPDFRYESVEHRVV
;
A
#
# COMPACT_ATOMS: atom_id res chain seq x y z
N ALA A 1 -4.26 17.89 15.26
CA ALA A 1 -2.92 18.31 14.80
C ALA A 1 -2.55 17.44 13.61
N HIS A 2 -2.35 18.06 12.44
CA HIS A 2 -1.95 17.37 11.20
C HIS A 2 -0.43 17.22 11.26
N LEU A 3 0.07 16.01 11.50
CA LEU A 3 1.51 15.72 11.38
C LEU A 3 1.71 15.10 10.00
N SER A 4 2.23 15.90 9.07
CA SER A 4 2.65 15.40 7.75
C SER A 4 4.03 14.75 7.89
N VAL A 5 4.25 13.67 7.16
CA VAL A 5 5.57 13.06 6.96
C VAL A 5 6.49 14.07 6.26
N ARG A 6 7.16 14.93 7.02
CA ARG A 6 8.09 15.95 6.50
C ARG A 6 9.52 15.86 7.02
N ASP A 7 9.84 14.81 7.78
CA ASP A 7 11.16 14.70 8.43
C ASP A 7 12.08 13.63 7.80
N VAL A 8 11.89 13.27 6.53
CA VAL A 8 12.90 12.47 5.79
C VAL A 8 13.34 13.25 4.57
N ASP A 9 14.51 13.89 4.71
CA ASP A 9 15.20 14.59 3.64
C ASP A 9 15.78 13.56 2.65
N PHE A 10 15.20 13.47 1.45
CA PHE A 10 15.58 12.47 0.43
C PHE A 10 16.48 13.05 -0.67
N THR A 11 17.15 14.18 -0.46
CA THR A 11 17.98 14.83 -1.50
C THR A 11 19.43 14.32 -1.60
N GLY A 12 19.75 13.15 -1.04
CA GLY A 12 21.09 12.56 -1.12
C GLY A 12 21.21 11.50 -2.21
N ASN A 13 22.20 11.64 -3.11
CA ASN A 13 22.61 10.69 -4.16
C ASN A 13 22.37 9.21 -3.79
N LEU A 14 21.48 8.53 -4.52
CA LEU A 14 20.95 7.22 -4.17
C LEU A 14 21.77 6.09 -4.83
N GLU A 15 22.74 5.55 -4.08
CA GLU A 15 23.12 4.15 -4.25
C GLU A 15 21.95 3.26 -3.81
N LYS A 16 21.83 2.05 -4.40
CA LYS A 16 20.78 1.08 -4.02
C LYS A 16 20.94 0.74 -2.53
N PRO A 17 19.92 0.92 -1.69
CA PRO A 17 20.03 0.53 -0.30
C PRO A 17 20.17 -0.98 -0.19
N ASN A 18 21.10 -1.44 0.64
CA ASN A 18 21.31 -2.87 0.86
C ASN A 18 20.23 -3.44 1.81
N ALA A 19 20.11 -4.77 1.88
CA ALA A 19 19.08 -5.44 2.67
C ALA A 19 19.07 -5.03 4.16
N VAL A 20 20.23 -4.66 4.72
CA VAL A 20 20.37 -4.20 6.11
C VAL A 20 19.79 -2.80 6.29
N GLU A 21 19.99 -1.91 5.32
CA GLU A 21 19.45 -0.53 5.36
C GLU A 21 17.93 -0.52 5.23
N VAL A 22 17.36 -1.38 4.38
CA VAL A 22 15.90 -1.57 4.26
C VAL A 22 15.31 -2.08 5.57
N GLU A 23 15.97 -3.04 6.22
CA GLU A 23 15.55 -3.59 7.50
C GLU A 23 15.64 -2.55 8.63
N GLN A 24 16.67 -1.70 8.64
CA GLN A 24 16.82 -0.62 9.61
C GLN A 24 15.78 0.49 9.43
N LEU A 25 15.45 0.86 8.17
CA LEU A 25 14.38 1.83 7.88
C LEU A 25 13.01 1.30 8.33
N ALA A 26 12.73 0.02 8.10
CA ALA A 26 11.50 -0.63 8.57
C ALA A 26 11.39 -0.65 10.11
N LYS A 27 12.53 -0.75 10.81
CA LYS A 27 12.61 -0.72 12.28
C LYS A 27 12.55 0.68 12.88
N ALA A 28 12.70 1.74 12.08
CA ALA A 28 12.53 3.13 12.51
C ALA A 28 11.04 3.50 12.65
N THR A 29 10.30 2.70 13.41
CA THR A 29 8.92 2.98 13.82
C THR A 29 8.95 3.64 15.20
N PHE A 30 8.26 4.77 15.33
CA PHE A 30 8.20 5.65 16.51
C PHE A 30 8.18 4.93 17.86
N ARG A 31 9.03 5.35 18.80
CA ARG A 31 9.09 4.74 20.14
C ARG A 31 8.08 5.42 21.05
N LYS A 32 7.48 4.65 21.96
CA LYS A 32 6.56 5.13 22.99
C LYS A 32 7.15 6.26 23.87
N SER A 33 8.48 6.35 23.95
CA SER A 33 9.21 7.43 24.63
C SER A 33 9.00 8.81 24.02
N ASP A 34 8.65 8.87 22.74
CA ASP A 34 8.67 10.09 21.92
C ASP A 34 7.44 10.99 22.17
N PHE A 35 6.52 10.55 23.04
CA PHE A 35 5.19 11.17 23.25
C PHE A 35 4.91 11.58 24.71
N HIS A 36 5.93 11.85 25.53
CA HIS A 36 5.73 12.32 26.91
C HIS A 36 4.86 13.60 26.95
N GLY A 37 3.61 13.46 27.41
CA GLY A 37 2.71 14.59 27.71
C GLY A 37 1.60 14.87 26.71
N VAL A 38 1.47 14.12 25.61
CA VAL A 38 0.34 14.24 24.68
C VAL A 38 -0.57 13.02 24.82
N LEU A 39 -1.75 13.20 25.42
CA LEU A 39 -2.84 12.21 25.34
C LEU A 39 -3.33 12.17 23.88
N ILE A 40 -2.73 11.28 23.08
CA ILE A 40 -3.27 10.93 21.77
C ILE A 40 -4.48 10.02 22.02
N THR A 41 -5.68 10.62 22.08
CA THR A 41 -6.91 9.85 22.05
C THR A 41 -7.17 9.41 20.60
N ILE A 42 -7.00 8.11 20.34
CA ILE A 42 -7.40 7.50 19.08
C ILE A 42 -8.93 7.56 19.00
N ASN A 43 -9.46 8.02 17.87
CA ASN A 43 -10.90 8.03 17.64
C ASN A 43 -11.42 6.58 17.62
N PHE A 44 -12.44 6.29 18.45
CA PHE A 44 -13.04 4.97 18.58
C PHE A 44 -13.53 4.37 17.25
N ALA A 45 -13.79 5.19 16.23
CA ALA A 45 -14.12 4.74 14.88
C ALA A 45 -13.05 3.82 14.25
N PHE A 46 -11.80 3.89 14.70
CA PHE A 46 -10.67 3.07 14.23
C PHE A 46 -10.31 1.92 15.16
N VAL A 47 -10.99 1.77 16.29
CA VAL A 47 -10.63 0.80 17.33
C VAL A 47 -11.40 -0.51 17.11
N GLN A 48 -10.68 -1.56 16.70
CA GLN A 48 -11.24 -2.91 16.53
C GLN A 48 -11.75 -3.49 17.86
N SER A 49 -12.75 -4.40 17.81
CA SER A 49 -13.16 -5.20 18.98
C SER A 49 -12.00 -6.10 19.44
N GLU A 50 -11.99 -6.48 20.73
CA GLU A 50 -10.87 -7.23 21.31
C GLU A 50 -10.61 -8.56 20.58
N GLU A 51 -11.66 -9.22 20.09
CA GLU A 51 -11.59 -10.48 19.34
C GLU A 51 -10.90 -10.35 17.98
N HIS A 52 -10.80 -9.13 17.44
CA HIS A 52 -10.18 -8.83 16.15
C HIS A 52 -8.80 -8.19 16.26
N ARG A 53 -8.36 -7.86 17.49
CA ARG A 53 -7.02 -7.30 17.70
C ARG A 53 -5.97 -8.42 17.65
N PRO A 54 -4.74 -8.11 17.17
CA PRO A 54 -3.64 -9.06 17.23
C PRO A 54 -3.46 -9.60 18.66
N ASN A 55 -3.36 -10.93 18.80
CA ASN A 55 -3.09 -11.54 20.09
C ASN A 55 -1.66 -11.18 20.51
N SER A 56 -1.50 -10.44 21.61
CA SER A 56 -0.18 -10.01 22.10
C SER A 56 0.77 -11.18 22.41
N LYS A 57 0.23 -12.38 22.67
CA LYS A 57 1.02 -13.61 22.83
C LYS A 57 1.76 -14.04 21.57
N CYS A 58 1.33 -13.56 20.40
CA CYS A 58 1.94 -13.90 19.11
C CYS A 58 3.26 -13.14 18.85
N TYR A 59 3.53 -12.08 19.61
CA TYR A 59 4.74 -11.26 19.49
C TYR A 59 5.79 -11.51 20.59
N SER A 60 5.48 -12.33 21.60
CA SER A 60 6.35 -12.55 22.77
C SER A 60 6.80 -14.02 22.90
N SER A 61 7.15 -14.65 21.79
CA SER A 61 7.90 -15.92 21.80
C SER A 61 9.17 -15.77 20.98
N SER A 62 10.01 -14.82 21.39
CA SER A 62 11.45 -14.87 21.15
C SER A 62 12.05 -15.99 22.01
N ASN A 63 11.73 -17.23 21.66
CA ASN A 63 12.72 -18.29 21.76
C ASN A 63 13.38 -18.31 20.39
N ASP A 64 14.66 -17.96 20.34
CA ASP A 64 15.47 -17.68 19.14
C ASP A 64 15.67 -18.89 18.18
N ASP A 65 14.78 -19.88 18.15
CA ASP A 65 14.96 -21.12 17.37
C ASP A 65 14.07 -21.26 16.13
N TYR A 66 13.07 -20.40 15.91
CA TYR A 66 12.23 -20.45 14.69
C TYR A 66 11.84 -19.05 14.19
N GLU A 67 12.82 -18.33 13.65
CA GLU A 67 12.55 -17.13 12.85
C GLU A 67 11.81 -17.56 11.57
N VAL A 68 10.49 -17.35 11.54
CA VAL A 68 9.67 -17.59 10.34
C VAL A 68 10.04 -16.51 9.30
N LYS A 69 10.99 -16.83 8.42
CA LYS A 69 11.41 -15.94 7.34
C LYS A 69 10.51 -16.08 6.12
N ILE A 70 9.85 -14.98 5.76
CA ILE A 70 9.10 -14.88 4.50
C ILE A 70 10.07 -15.17 3.34
N PRO A 71 9.70 -16.03 2.37
CA PRO A 71 10.60 -16.39 1.27
C PRO A 71 10.98 -15.19 0.39
N PHE A 72 12.19 -15.24 -0.16
CA PHE A 72 12.64 -14.36 -1.24
C PHE A 72 12.74 -15.16 -2.54
N ILE A 73 12.18 -14.62 -3.61
CA ILE A 73 12.28 -15.15 -4.98
C ILE A 73 13.16 -14.20 -5.80
N ASP A 74 14.26 -14.72 -6.34
CA ASP A 74 15.17 -13.98 -7.22
C ASP A 74 14.78 -14.27 -8.67
N LEU A 75 14.12 -13.36 -9.38
CA LEU A 75 13.61 -13.65 -10.74
C LEU A 75 14.72 -13.92 -11.78
N ASP A 76 15.97 -13.54 -11.51
CA ASP A 76 17.09 -13.85 -12.39
C ASP A 76 17.57 -15.30 -12.25
N LYS A 77 17.22 -15.98 -11.15
CA LYS A 77 17.80 -17.29 -10.78
C LYS A 77 16.78 -18.35 -10.40
N SER A 78 15.63 -17.95 -9.87
CA SER A 78 14.62 -18.85 -9.35
C SER A 78 13.90 -19.58 -10.47
N SER A 79 13.68 -20.87 -10.23
CA SER A 79 12.88 -21.74 -11.07
C SER A 79 11.38 -21.53 -10.84
N PRO A 80 10.52 -21.83 -11.83
CA PRO A 80 9.06 -21.82 -11.64
C PRO A 80 8.59 -22.69 -10.46
N GLN A 81 9.31 -23.77 -10.14
CA GLN A 81 9.00 -24.67 -9.02
C GLN A 81 9.20 -23.99 -7.66
N GLU A 82 10.18 -23.10 -7.52
CA GLU A 82 10.38 -22.33 -6.28
C GLU A 82 9.24 -21.33 -6.07
N VAL A 83 8.78 -20.68 -7.15
CA VAL A 83 7.62 -19.79 -7.11
C VAL A 83 6.35 -20.56 -6.76
N GLU A 84 6.15 -21.74 -7.37
CA GLU A 84 5.02 -22.63 -7.06
C GLU A 84 5.06 -23.07 -5.59
N HIS A 85 6.22 -23.48 -5.09
CA HIS A 85 6.41 -23.91 -3.71
C HIS A 85 6.13 -22.78 -2.71
N ALA A 86 6.65 -21.58 -2.96
CA ALA A 86 6.36 -20.40 -2.14
C ALA A 86 4.87 -20.04 -2.18
N SER A 87 4.25 -20.07 -3.37
CA SER A 87 2.82 -19.82 -3.53
C SER A 87 1.95 -20.82 -2.77
N LYS A 88 2.26 -22.11 -2.84
CA LYS A 88 1.51 -23.18 -2.17
C LYS A 88 1.65 -23.16 -0.65
N ASN A 89 2.86 -22.91 -0.15
CA ASN A 89 3.16 -23.07 1.28
C ASN A 89 3.02 -21.76 2.06
N TRP A 90 3.23 -20.61 1.42
CA TRP A 90 3.17 -19.29 2.08
C TRP A 90 2.02 -18.43 1.57
N GLY A 91 1.68 -18.51 0.29
CA GLY A 91 0.69 -17.64 -0.34
C GLY A 91 1.19 -16.20 -0.61
N PHE A 92 2.37 -15.83 -0.11
CA PHE A 92 3.06 -14.57 -0.37
C PHE A 92 4.58 -14.74 -0.20
N PHE A 93 5.36 -13.88 -0.86
CA PHE A 93 6.83 -13.89 -0.84
C PHE A 93 7.36 -12.53 -1.31
N HIS A 94 8.60 -12.22 -0.96
CA HIS A 94 9.33 -11.09 -1.52
C HIS A 94 9.91 -11.44 -2.89
N VAL A 95 9.95 -10.49 -3.81
CA VAL A 95 10.58 -10.65 -5.12
C VAL A 95 11.75 -9.68 -5.22
N ILE A 96 12.90 -10.18 -5.67
CA ILE A 96 14.10 -9.39 -5.96
C ILE A 96 14.54 -9.61 -7.40
N ASN A 97 15.36 -8.69 -7.92
CA ASN A 97 15.83 -8.70 -9.31
C ASN A 97 14.68 -8.80 -10.33
N HIS A 98 13.56 -8.14 -10.04
CA HIS A 98 12.35 -8.17 -10.88
C HIS A 98 12.41 -7.27 -12.12
N GLY A 99 13.59 -6.85 -12.55
CA GLY A 99 13.80 -6.04 -13.77
C GLY A 99 13.33 -4.57 -13.71
N LEU A 100 12.51 -4.16 -12.74
CA LEU A 100 12.13 -2.74 -12.59
C LEU A 100 13.32 -1.89 -12.13
N PRO A 101 13.66 -0.81 -12.86
CA PRO A 101 14.69 0.13 -12.43
C PRO A 101 14.34 0.80 -11.10
N TYR A 102 15.30 0.89 -10.19
CA TYR A 102 15.08 1.50 -8.86
C TYR A 102 14.49 2.92 -8.91
N HIS A 103 14.95 3.74 -9.88
CA HIS A 103 14.47 5.12 -10.02
C HIS A 103 12.98 5.20 -10.37
N VAL A 104 12.40 4.17 -10.99
CA VAL A 104 10.97 4.10 -11.32
C VAL A 104 10.16 3.99 -10.03
N LEU A 105 10.53 3.05 -9.16
CA LEU A 105 9.89 2.87 -7.86
C LEU A 105 9.96 4.16 -7.03
N ARG A 106 11.12 4.82 -7.02
CA ARG A 106 11.31 6.08 -6.28
C ARG A 106 10.44 7.23 -6.78
N ARG A 107 10.25 7.36 -8.09
CA ARG A 107 9.35 8.38 -8.63
C ARG A 107 7.88 8.07 -8.32
N LEU A 108 7.48 6.81 -8.41
CA LEU A 108 6.12 6.39 -8.03
C LEU A 108 5.85 6.65 -6.55
N GLU A 109 6.77 6.28 -5.66
CA GLU A 109 6.67 6.56 -4.22
C GLU A 109 6.60 8.06 -3.93
N SER A 110 7.44 8.87 -4.60
CA SER A 110 7.42 10.32 -4.46
C SER A 110 6.09 10.91 -4.92
N ALA A 111 5.60 10.52 -6.09
CA ALA A 111 4.36 11.06 -6.64
C ALA A 111 3.14 10.66 -5.77
N ALA A 112 3.15 9.44 -5.21
CA ALA A 112 2.15 9.01 -4.25
C ALA A 112 2.21 9.82 -2.95
N ALA A 113 3.40 10.03 -2.39
CA ALA A 113 3.60 10.86 -1.21
C ALA A 113 3.10 12.30 -1.44
N ASP A 114 3.43 12.89 -2.59
CA ASP A 114 2.97 14.22 -2.98
C ASP A 114 1.44 14.28 -3.04
N PHE A 115 0.78 13.29 -3.65
CA PHE A 115 -0.68 13.22 -3.69
C PHE A 115 -1.31 13.09 -2.29
N PHE A 116 -0.83 12.16 -1.45
CA PHE A 116 -1.43 11.94 -0.13
C PHE A 116 -1.12 13.08 0.87
N SER A 117 -0.11 13.91 0.58
CA SER A 117 0.19 15.14 1.33
C SER A 117 -0.78 16.30 1.05
N LEU A 118 -1.58 16.22 -0.01
CA LEU A 118 -2.58 17.22 -0.34
C LEU A 118 -3.65 17.32 0.78
N LEU A 119 -4.28 18.49 0.84
CA LEU A 119 -5.41 18.72 1.73
C LEU A 119 -6.55 17.73 1.43
N MET A 120 -7.28 17.33 2.47
CA MET A 120 -8.39 16.38 2.36
C MET A 120 -9.44 16.82 1.34
N GLU A 121 -9.71 18.12 1.25
CA GLU A 121 -10.66 18.71 0.30
C GLU A 121 -10.20 18.51 -1.14
N GLU A 122 -8.90 18.55 -1.41
CA GLU A 122 -8.35 18.32 -2.75
C GLU A 122 -8.40 16.83 -3.10
N LYS A 123 -8.03 15.94 -2.17
CA LYS A 123 -8.10 14.48 -2.36
C LYS A 123 -9.55 14.00 -2.60
N ARG A 124 -10.51 14.59 -1.89
CA ARG A 124 -11.94 14.22 -2.01
C ARG A 124 -12.63 14.69 -3.29
N LYS A 125 -11.99 15.53 -4.12
CA LYS A 125 -12.53 15.89 -5.45
C LYS A 125 -12.61 14.71 -6.40
N ILE A 126 -11.80 13.68 -6.14
CA ILE A 126 -11.74 12.43 -6.92
C ILE A 126 -12.15 11.24 -6.06
N SER A 127 -13.01 11.44 -5.06
CA SER A 127 -13.51 10.36 -4.23
C SER A 127 -14.28 9.34 -5.06
N ARG A 128 -14.05 8.05 -4.78
CA ARG A 128 -14.89 6.98 -5.32
C ARG A 128 -16.23 6.88 -4.59
N ASP A 129 -17.25 6.43 -5.32
CA ASP A 129 -18.59 6.12 -4.81
C ASP A 129 -19.16 4.88 -5.52
N ALA A 130 -20.46 4.62 -5.35
CA ALA A 130 -21.12 3.45 -5.93
C ALA A 130 -21.20 3.50 -7.47
N GLN A 131 -21.12 4.69 -8.06
CA GLN A 131 -21.18 4.90 -9.52
C GLN A 131 -19.77 5.03 -10.12
N THR A 132 -18.82 5.51 -9.32
CA THR A 132 -17.44 5.74 -9.73
C THR A 132 -16.51 4.98 -8.80
N PRO A 133 -16.25 3.68 -9.04
CA PRO A 133 -15.56 2.81 -8.09
C PRO A 133 -14.04 3.02 -8.03
N LEU A 134 -13.49 3.95 -8.82
CA LEU A 134 -12.06 4.24 -8.92
C LEU A 134 -11.82 5.67 -8.42
N GLY A 135 -10.71 5.89 -7.72
CA GLY A 135 -10.35 7.17 -7.12
C GLY A 135 -10.00 7.05 -5.64
N TYR A 136 -10.03 8.18 -4.95
CA TYR A 136 -9.65 8.32 -3.55
C TYR A 136 -10.72 7.78 -2.59
N PHE A 137 -10.31 7.17 -1.48
CA PHE A 137 -11.23 6.80 -0.40
C PHE A 137 -10.50 6.74 0.95
N ASP A 138 -11.18 7.14 2.02
CA ASP A 138 -10.65 7.12 3.39
C ASP A 138 -11.58 6.41 4.39
N MET A 139 -12.68 5.81 3.92
CA MET A 139 -13.74 5.26 4.77
C MET A 139 -13.91 3.74 4.62
N GLU A 140 -12.86 3.02 4.22
CA GLU A 140 -12.91 1.56 4.16
C GLU A 140 -13.16 0.96 5.54
N LEU A 141 -13.87 -0.18 5.55
CA LEU A 141 -14.24 -0.87 6.78
C LEU A 141 -13.69 -2.29 6.78
N THR A 142 -12.95 -2.64 7.83
CA THR A 142 -12.62 -4.03 8.15
C THR A 142 -13.42 -4.42 9.38
N LYS A 143 -14.27 -5.46 9.26
CA LYS A 143 -15.16 -5.91 10.35
C LYS A 143 -16.05 -4.78 10.90
N ASN A 144 -16.58 -3.94 10.00
CA ASN A 144 -17.41 -2.76 10.31
C ASN A 144 -16.70 -1.65 11.13
N VAL A 145 -15.38 -1.73 11.26
CA VAL A 145 -14.55 -0.68 11.89
C VAL A 145 -13.75 0.02 10.80
N ARG A 146 -13.63 1.34 10.90
CA ARG A 146 -12.92 2.12 9.89
C ARG A 146 -11.44 1.76 9.90
N ASP A 147 -10.90 1.48 8.73
CA ASP A 147 -9.48 1.25 8.58
C ASP A 147 -8.72 2.56 8.81
N TRP A 148 -7.61 2.46 9.52
CA TRP A 148 -6.70 3.61 9.66
C TRP A 148 -5.80 3.72 8.42
N LYS A 149 -6.43 4.00 7.27
CA LYS A 149 -5.75 4.15 5.99
C LYS A 149 -6.50 5.10 5.06
N GLU A 150 -5.78 5.59 4.08
CA GLU A 150 -6.32 6.21 2.87
C GLU A 150 -5.95 5.31 1.69
N VAL A 151 -6.76 5.31 0.64
CA VAL A 151 -6.53 4.53 -0.58
C VAL A 151 -6.82 5.37 -1.81
N PHE A 152 -6.13 5.05 -2.91
CA PHE A 152 -6.43 5.56 -4.23
C PHE A 152 -6.43 4.39 -5.22
N ASP A 153 -7.59 4.07 -5.75
CA ASP A 153 -7.80 2.93 -6.64
C ASP A 153 -7.79 3.37 -8.11
N PHE A 154 -6.99 2.72 -8.95
CA PHE A 154 -6.95 3.01 -10.38
C PHE A 154 -6.66 1.76 -11.20
N MET A 155 -7.00 1.82 -12.49
CA MET A 155 -6.74 0.76 -13.46
C MET A 155 -5.59 1.17 -14.39
N PRO A 156 -4.55 0.34 -14.60
CA PRO A 156 -3.42 0.69 -15.47
C PRO A 156 -3.84 1.02 -16.91
N ARG A 157 -4.91 0.39 -17.43
CA ARG A 157 -5.45 0.66 -18.76
C ARG A 157 -6.34 1.91 -18.84
N GLY A 158 -6.57 2.60 -17.73
CA GLY A 158 -7.42 3.78 -17.64
C GLY A 158 -8.92 3.49 -17.54
N THR A 159 -9.37 2.34 -18.04
CA THR A 159 -10.76 1.89 -17.96
C THR A 159 -10.88 0.42 -17.55
N ILE A 160 -12.02 0.06 -16.98
CA ILE A 160 -12.43 -1.33 -16.72
C ILE A 160 -13.88 -1.52 -17.15
N GLN A 161 -14.15 -2.66 -17.79
CA GLN A 161 -15.51 -3.10 -18.08
C GLN A 161 -15.90 -4.13 -17.04
N MET A 162 -17.00 -3.88 -16.34
CA MET A 162 -17.56 -4.83 -15.38
C MET A 162 -18.94 -5.27 -15.84
N PRO A 163 -19.34 -6.53 -15.59
CA PRO A 163 -20.73 -6.95 -15.74
C PRO A 163 -21.66 -6.06 -14.91
N THR A 164 -22.81 -5.70 -15.46
CA THR A 164 -23.87 -4.96 -14.74
C THR A 164 -24.60 -5.83 -13.74
N SER A 165 -24.49 -7.16 -13.87
CA SER A 165 -25.20 -8.17 -13.10
C SER A 165 -24.30 -9.36 -12.75
N MET A 166 -24.69 -10.11 -11.72
CA MET A 166 -24.08 -11.42 -11.39
C MET A 166 -24.72 -12.59 -12.17
N ASP A 167 -25.74 -12.33 -13.01
CA ASP A 167 -26.29 -13.33 -13.91
C ASP A 167 -25.27 -13.66 -15.01
N PRO A 168 -24.77 -14.91 -15.11
CA PRO A 168 -23.79 -15.27 -16.13
C PRO A 168 -24.33 -15.20 -17.57
N ASN A 169 -25.65 -15.08 -17.76
CA ASN A 169 -26.26 -14.90 -19.09
C ASN A 169 -26.45 -13.44 -19.46
N ASP A 170 -26.28 -12.53 -18.50
CA ASP A 170 -26.30 -11.10 -18.75
C ASP A 170 -24.93 -10.66 -19.26
N LEU A 171 -24.89 -10.23 -20.53
CA LEU A 171 -23.67 -9.80 -21.20
C LEU A 171 -23.50 -8.28 -21.17
N GLU A 172 -24.41 -7.55 -20.53
CA GLU A 172 -24.28 -6.11 -20.37
C GLU A 172 -23.08 -5.76 -19.49
N THR A 173 -22.35 -4.72 -19.92
CA THR A 173 -21.17 -4.25 -19.20
C THR A 173 -21.23 -2.74 -19.03
N GLU A 174 -20.79 -2.28 -17.87
CA GLU A 174 -20.57 -0.87 -17.58
C GLU A 174 -19.07 -0.57 -17.65
N THR A 175 -18.73 0.60 -18.20
CA THR A 175 -17.34 1.04 -18.31
C THR A 175 -17.03 2.09 -17.25
N PHE A 176 -16.11 1.77 -16.35
CA PHE A 176 -15.59 2.71 -15.37
C PHE A 176 -14.25 3.28 -15.81
N THR A 177 -14.00 4.55 -15.48
CA THR A 177 -12.79 5.28 -15.87
C THR A 177 -12.08 5.83 -14.63
N ASN A 178 -10.76 5.81 -14.64
CA ASN A 178 -9.95 6.37 -13.55
C ASN A 178 -10.26 7.85 -13.31
N GLN A 179 -10.35 8.23 -12.04
CA GLN A 179 -10.45 9.63 -11.62
C GLN A 179 -9.06 10.14 -11.22
N TRP A 180 -8.51 11.10 -11.97
CA TRP A 180 -7.17 11.63 -11.73
C TRP A 180 -7.21 13.05 -11.14
N PRO A 181 -6.28 13.41 -10.24
CA PRO A 181 -6.18 14.77 -9.73
C PRO A 181 -5.76 15.74 -10.84
N SER A 182 -6.45 16.86 -10.97
CA SER A 182 -6.14 17.88 -12.00
C SER A 182 -4.83 18.63 -11.75
N ARG A 183 -4.38 18.69 -10.49
CA ARG A 183 -3.19 19.45 -10.05
C ARG A 183 -1.94 18.60 -9.83
N ASN A 184 -1.95 17.32 -10.20
CA ASN A 184 -0.80 16.43 -10.06
C ASN A 184 -0.70 15.48 -11.27
N PRO A 185 -0.25 15.98 -12.45
CA PRO A 185 -0.14 15.17 -13.65
C PRO A 185 0.93 14.07 -13.52
N ASP A 186 1.97 14.33 -12.74
CA ASP A 186 3.07 13.39 -12.49
C ASP A 186 2.56 12.14 -11.76
N PHE A 187 1.64 12.29 -10.81
CA PHE A 187 0.99 11.15 -10.14
C PHE A 187 0.32 10.20 -11.13
N ARG A 188 -0.40 10.72 -12.12
CA ARG A 188 -0.97 9.90 -13.19
C ARG A 188 0.13 9.23 -14.02
N TYR A 189 1.08 10.02 -14.50
CA TYR A 189 2.15 9.56 -15.38
C TYR A 189 2.94 8.41 -14.74
N GLU A 190 3.42 8.62 -13.51
CA GLU A 190 4.21 7.62 -12.79
C GLU A 190 3.39 6.37 -12.45
N SER A 191 2.07 6.51 -12.21
CA SER A 191 1.18 5.39 -11.88
C SER A 191 0.81 4.50 -13.07
N VAL A 192 0.73 5.03 -14.30
CA VAL A 192 0.24 4.26 -15.47
C VAL A 192 1.31 3.84 -16.47
N GLU A 193 2.40 4.59 -16.60
CA GLU A 193 3.43 4.31 -17.61
C GLU A 193 4.40 3.21 -17.17
N HIS A 194 4.57 3.01 -15.86
CA HIS A 194 5.43 1.95 -15.33
C HIS A 194 4.66 0.63 -15.27
N ARG A 195 4.40 0.07 -16.45
CA ARG A 195 3.87 -1.29 -16.59
C ARG A 195 4.87 -2.26 -15.96
N VAL A 196 4.49 -2.82 -14.83
CA VAL A 196 5.10 -4.03 -14.28
C VAL A 196 4.75 -5.14 -15.28
N VAL A 197 5.75 -5.60 -16.03
CA VAL A 197 5.65 -6.71 -16.98
C VAL A 197 5.53 -8.03 -16.23
#